data_AF-A0A5Q4SKH2-F1
#
_entry.id   AF-A0A5Q4SKH2-F1
#
_cell.length_a   1.000
_cell.length_b   1.000
_cell.length_c   1.000
_cell.angle_alpha   90.00
_cell.angle_beta   90.00
_cell.angle_gamma   90.00
#
_symmetry.space_group_name_H-M   'P 1'
#
loop_
_entity.id
_entity.type
_entity.pdbx_description
1 polymer ?
#
loop_
_entity_poly.entity_id
_entity_poly.type
_entity_poly.pdbx_seq_one_letter_code
_entity_poly.pdbx_strand_id
1 'polypeptide(L)'
;MRSPSWTWDELLLICSRVVENDWRQLRTYQPATEQLAELLRSLPLHDTAARALPEFRSTASVSRKSADLITSRPGYARQATRGGHLTALIAEAFSTRPSEMMEAAQAIEDGISSGELIKIPPQPDEVDPDGYAAREGRLLARWAISRERNPALRKRKIAETYRLGRRIQCDVCRFHFLDAYGPIGQDYIEVHHIQPLHISGPRETRLNDLALVCANCHRMCHRSHLGSSWRTPDALRRMMADTPRGRLDSTISR
;
A
#
# COMPACT_ATOMS: atom_id res chain seq x y z
N MET A 1 8.18 27.05 9.09
CA MET A 1 7.86 25.61 9.13
C MET A 1 8.53 24.96 7.93
N ARG A 2 9.13 23.77 8.03
CA ARG A 2 9.72 23.10 6.87
C ARG A 2 8.65 22.29 6.14
N SER A 3 8.70 22.25 4.81
CA SER A 3 7.84 21.38 4.01
C SER A 3 8.00 19.91 4.47
N PRO A 4 6.91 19.15 4.63
CA PRO A 4 6.98 17.76 5.06
C PRO A 4 7.74 16.89 4.05
N SER A 5 8.28 15.77 4.54
CA SER A 5 8.95 14.76 3.72
C SER A 5 8.02 14.18 2.65
N TRP A 6 8.61 13.80 1.51
CA TRP A 6 7.91 13.10 0.43
C TRP A 6 7.47 11.71 0.87
N THR A 7 6.24 11.34 0.57
CA THR A 7 5.68 10.01 0.83
C THR A 7 5.83 9.08 -0.36
N TRP A 8 5.54 7.78 -0.16
CA TRP A 8 5.58 6.78 -1.23
C TRP A 8 4.59 7.11 -2.35
N ASP A 9 3.32 7.32 -2.01
CA ASP A 9 2.26 7.68 -2.97
C ASP A 9 2.61 8.90 -3.84
N GLU A 10 3.22 9.93 -3.23
CA GLU A 10 3.58 11.14 -3.98
C GLU A 10 4.75 10.92 -4.93
N LEU A 11 5.74 10.14 -4.52
CA LEU A 11 6.86 9.77 -5.39
C LEU A 11 6.40 8.81 -6.49
N LEU A 12 5.45 7.92 -6.19
CA LEU A 12 4.80 7.04 -7.16
C LEU A 12 4.13 7.86 -8.27
N LEU A 13 3.31 8.84 -7.91
CA LEU A 13 2.65 9.73 -8.87
C LEU A 13 3.64 10.53 -9.70
N ILE A 14 4.69 11.11 -9.09
CA ILE A 14 5.72 11.82 -9.88
C ILE A 14 6.42 10.86 -10.85
N CYS A 15 6.81 9.67 -10.39
CA CYS A 15 7.54 8.73 -11.22
C CYS A 15 6.67 8.20 -12.37
N SER A 16 5.36 8.02 -12.17
CA SER A 16 4.43 7.68 -13.25
C SER A 16 4.50 8.70 -14.40
N ARG A 17 4.45 10.01 -14.08
CA ARG A 17 4.56 11.08 -15.06
C ARG A 17 5.93 11.17 -15.71
N VAL A 18 6.99 10.84 -14.97
CA VAL A 18 8.34 10.72 -15.53
C VAL A 18 8.42 9.59 -16.55
N VAL A 19 7.80 8.44 -16.27
CA VAL A 19 7.75 7.29 -17.20
C VAL A 19 6.94 7.64 -18.45
N GLU A 20 5.77 8.25 -18.30
CA GLU A 20 4.96 8.75 -19.42
C GLU A 20 5.71 9.79 -20.27
N ASN A 21 6.63 10.54 -19.66
CA ASN A 21 7.49 11.52 -20.32
C ASN A 21 8.85 10.94 -20.75
N ASP A 22 8.91 9.64 -21.06
CA ASP A 22 10.11 8.93 -21.53
C ASP A 22 11.35 9.13 -20.64
N TRP A 23 11.15 9.13 -19.32
CA TRP A 23 12.18 9.40 -18.32
C TRP A 23 12.88 10.75 -18.49
N ARG A 24 12.19 11.75 -19.04
CA ARG A 24 12.67 13.13 -19.12
C ARG A 24 12.16 13.94 -17.93
N GLN A 25 13.01 14.86 -17.46
CA GLN A 25 12.69 15.71 -16.32
C GLN A 25 11.43 16.53 -16.60
N LEU A 26 10.50 16.54 -15.64
CA LEU A 26 9.28 17.34 -15.70
C LEU A 26 9.66 18.81 -15.52
N ARG A 27 9.34 19.65 -16.51
CA ARG A 27 9.70 21.08 -16.49
C ARG A 27 8.59 21.89 -15.84
N THR A 28 8.98 22.94 -15.13
CA THR A 28 8.05 23.76 -14.33
C THR A 28 6.99 24.49 -15.15
N TYR A 29 7.27 24.77 -16.43
CA TYR A 29 6.36 25.45 -17.35
C TYR A 29 5.38 24.51 -18.08
N GLN A 30 5.52 23.19 -17.90
CA GLN A 30 4.64 22.23 -18.58
C GLN A 30 3.29 22.15 -17.86
N PRO A 31 2.15 22.24 -18.58
CA PRO A 31 0.82 22.10 -17.98
C PRO A 31 0.65 20.79 -17.20
N ALA A 32 1.24 19.68 -17.68
CA ALA A 32 1.21 18.40 -16.98
C ALA A 32 1.90 18.46 -15.60
N THR A 33 2.97 19.25 -15.45
CA THR A 33 3.65 19.45 -14.16
C THR A 33 2.79 20.26 -13.19
N GLU A 34 2.03 21.24 -13.70
CA GLU A 34 1.07 22.01 -12.90
C GLU A 34 -0.09 21.13 -12.41
N GLN A 35 -0.68 20.32 -13.31
CA GLN A 35 -1.74 19.39 -12.95
C GLN A 35 -1.28 18.37 -11.90
N LEU A 36 -0.08 17.81 -12.07
CA LEU A 36 0.50 16.90 -11.09
C LEU A 36 0.74 17.60 -9.73
N ALA A 37 1.26 18.82 -9.74
CA ALA A 37 1.46 19.59 -8.51
C ALA A 37 0.14 19.84 -7.76
N GLU A 38 -0.94 20.14 -8.48
CA GLU A 38 -2.27 20.31 -7.89
C GLU A 38 -2.83 19.01 -7.31
N LEU A 39 -2.71 17.91 -8.06
CA LEU A 39 -3.07 16.58 -7.57
C LEU A 39 -2.32 16.24 -6.26
N LEU A 40 -1.01 16.42 -6.22
CA LEU A 40 -0.18 16.14 -5.04
C LEU A 40 -0.61 16.97 -3.82
N ARG A 41 -1.01 18.22 -4.00
CA ARG A 41 -1.52 19.07 -2.91
C ARG A 41 -2.89 18.65 -2.41
N SER A 42 -3.71 18.04 -3.28
CA SER A 42 -5.05 17.58 -2.91
C SER A 42 -5.02 16.34 -1.98
N LEU A 43 -3.95 15.54 -2.04
CA LEU A 43 -3.85 14.25 -1.33
C LEU A 43 -4.06 14.37 0.19
N PRO A 44 -4.86 13.49 0.82
CA PRO A 44 -5.15 13.51 2.25
C PRO A 44 -3.99 12.90 3.10
N LEU A 45 -2.76 13.32 2.81
CA LEU A 45 -1.53 12.83 3.43
C LEU A 45 -0.92 13.85 4.41
N HIS A 46 -1.13 15.13 4.15
CA HIS A 46 -0.57 16.25 4.90
C HIS A 46 -1.67 17.12 5.50
N ASP A 47 -1.39 17.70 6.67
CA ASP A 47 -2.28 18.64 7.35
C ASP A 47 -2.41 19.98 6.58
N THR A 48 -3.39 20.78 6.98
CA THR A 48 -3.69 22.07 6.34
C THR A 48 -2.57 23.10 6.49
N ALA A 49 -1.77 23.03 7.57
CA ALA A 49 -0.65 23.94 7.79
C ALA A 49 0.49 23.70 6.78
N ALA A 50 0.80 22.44 6.46
CA ALA A 50 1.75 22.11 5.41
C ALA A 50 1.31 22.59 4.02
N ARG A 51 0.00 22.52 3.72
CA ARG A 51 -0.58 22.95 2.43
C ARG A 51 -0.48 24.46 2.20
N ALA A 52 -0.37 25.26 3.26
CA ALA A 52 -0.25 26.71 3.18
C ALA A 52 1.18 27.19 2.80
N LEU A 53 2.17 26.30 2.77
CA LEU A 53 3.54 26.64 2.43
C LEU A 53 3.69 26.83 0.90
N PRO A 54 4.24 27.96 0.41
CA PRO A 54 4.41 28.22 -1.03
C PRO A 54 5.22 27.14 -1.76
N GLU A 55 6.21 26.56 -1.10
CA GLU A 55 7.08 25.53 -1.66
C GLU A 55 6.47 24.12 -1.64
N PHE A 56 5.39 23.91 -0.86
CA PHE A 56 4.76 22.60 -0.69
C PHE A 56 4.20 22.09 -2.01
N ARG A 57 4.79 20.99 -2.48
CA ARG A 57 4.43 20.29 -3.73
C ARG A 57 4.30 21.24 -4.93
N SER A 58 5.08 22.31 -4.94
CA SER A 58 5.19 23.24 -6.08
C SER A 58 5.76 22.57 -7.33
N THR A 59 5.48 23.13 -8.50
CA THR A 59 6.04 22.68 -9.78
C THR A 59 7.57 22.62 -9.74
N ALA A 60 8.22 23.57 -9.05
CA ALA A 60 9.66 23.55 -8.82
C ALA A 60 10.11 22.35 -7.97
N SER A 61 9.38 22.03 -6.90
CA SER A 61 9.69 20.88 -6.05
C SER A 61 9.47 19.54 -6.79
N VAL A 62 8.40 19.45 -7.58
CA VAL A 62 8.07 18.30 -8.45
C VAL A 62 9.17 18.12 -9.50
N SER A 63 9.57 19.21 -10.17
CA SER A 63 10.64 19.19 -11.17
C SER A 63 11.97 18.69 -10.60
N ARG A 64 12.35 19.15 -9.40
CA ARG A 64 13.54 18.63 -8.71
C ARG A 64 13.41 17.15 -8.38
N LYS A 65 12.25 16.71 -7.88
CA LYS A 65 12.04 15.29 -7.55
C LYS A 65 12.02 14.39 -8.77
N SER A 66 11.52 14.87 -9.90
CA SER A 66 11.60 14.13 -11.16
C SER A 66 13.05 13.87 -11.57
N ALA A 67 13.97 14.84 -11.37
CA ALA A 67 15.40 14.63 -11.60
C ALA A 67 15.99 13.61 -10.62
N ASP A 68 15.63 13.69 -9.34
CA ASP A 68 16.07 12.69 -8.35
C ASP A 68 15.65 11.27 -8.76
N LEU A 69 14.39 11.08 -9.19
CA LEU A 69 13.88 9.79 -9.65
C LEU A 69 14.64 9.27 -10.87
N ILE A 70 14.85 10.11 -11.89
CA ILE A 70 15.56 9.74 -13.12
C ILE A 70 16.98 9.28 -12.82
N THR A 71 17.68 10.01 -11.96
CA THR A 71 19.09 9.71 -11.67
C THR A 71 19.27 8.58 -10.64
N SER A 72 18.21 8.20 -9.92
CA SER A 72 18.22 7.06 -8.98
C SER A 72 17.91 5.72 -9.65
N ARG A 73 17.69 5.69 -10.97
CA ARG A 73 17.36 4.46 -11.69
C ARG A 73 18.53 3.48 -11.75
N PRO A 74 18.25 2.17 -11.74
CA PRO A 74 19.22 1.15 -12.13
C PRO A 74 19.77 1.44 -13.53
N GLY A 75 21.10 1.39 -13.66
CA GLY A 75 21.77 1.60 -14.94
C GLY A 75 21.88 3.06 -15.40
N TYR A 76 21.56 4.05 -14.56
CA TYR A 76 21.82 5.45 -14.89
C TYR A 76 23.34 5.71 -15.00
N ALA A 77 23.80 6.15 -16.17
CA ALA A 77 25.22 6.21 -16.50
C ALA A 77 25.96 7.47 -16.00
N ARG A 78 25.25 8.50 -15.55
CA ARG A 78 25.85 9.78 -15.11
C ARG A 78 25.83 9.90 -13.59
N GLN A 79 26.43 10.97 -13.06
CA GLN A 79 26.41 11.25 -11.64
C GLN A 79 24.97 11.40 -11.14
N ALA A 80 24.60 10.56 -10.16
CA ALA A 80 23.30 10.62 -9.53
C ALA A 80 23.14 11.86 -8.63
N THR A 81 21.92 12.39 -8.53
CA THR A 81 21.63 13.39 -7.50
C THR A 81 21.54 12.72 -6.13
N ARG A 82 21.50 13.52 -5.06
CA ARG A 82 21.24 13.00 -3.70
C ARG A 82 19.74 12.79 -3.47
N GLY A 83 19.15 11.86 -4.22
CA GLY A 83 17.81 11.36 -3.97
C GLY A 83 17.76 10.59 -2.66
N GLY A 84 16.74 10.81 -1.83
CA GLY A 84 16.58 10.07 -0.57
C GLY A 84 16.30 8.58 -0.81
N HIS A 85 16.43 7.75 0.23
CA HIS A 85 16.22 6.29 0.14
C HIS A 85 14.90 5.90 -0.54
N LEU A 86 13.79 6.55 -0.17
CA LEU A 86 12.47 6.29 -0.74
C LEU A 86 12.42 6.57 -2.26
N THR A 87 13.16 7.57 -2.73
CA THR A 87 13.27 7.89 -4.16
C THR A 87 13.96 6.78 -4.93
N ALA A 88 15.02 6.19 -4.36
CA ALA A 88 15.70 5.05 -4.97
C ALA A 88 14.81 3.81 -5.05
N LEU A 89 14.04 3.51 -3.98
CA LEU A 89 13.10 2.38 -3.98
C LEU A 89 12.01 2.52 -5.06
N ILE A 90 11.45 3.72 -5.24
CA ILE A 90 10.45 3.98 -6.29
C ILE A 90 11.07 3.82 -7.68
N ALA A 91 12.27 4.36 -7.90
CA ALA A 91 12.95 4.28 -9.20
C ALA A 91 13.29 2.83 -9.58
N GLU A 92 13.75 2.02 -8.61
CA GLU A 92 13.95 0.57 -8.76
C GLU A 92 12.64 -0.14 -9.09
N ALA A 93 11.58 0.13 -8.33
CA ALA A 93 10.28 -0.51 -8.52
C ALA A 93 9.66 -0.21 -9.90
N PHE A 94 9.76 1.03 -10.40
CA PHE A 94 9.34 1.36 -11.77
C PHE A 94 10.24 0.74 -12.84
N SER A 95 11.51 0.44 -12.54
CA SER A 95 12.42 -0.21 -13.48
C SER A 95 12.18 -1.72 -13.56
N THR A 96 11.72 -2.35 -12.47
CA THR A 96 11.51 -3.79 -12.38
C THR A 96 10.06 -4.22 -12.62
N ARG A 97 9.08 -3.41 -12.19
CA ARG A 97 7.65 -3.71 -12.26
C ARG A 97 6.83 -2.51 -12.80
N PRO A 98 7.15 -1.98 -13.99
CA PRO A 98 6.55 -0.74 -14.50
C PRO A 98 5.02 -0.80 -14.58
N SER A 99 4.44 -1.90 -15.09
CA SER A 99 2.99 -2.04 -15.24
C SER A 99 2.26 -1.96 -13.90
N GLU A 100 2.71 -2.69 -12.89
CA GLU A 100 2.10 -2.67 -11.54
C GLU A 100 2.20 -1.28 -10.90
N MET A 101 3.32 -0.59 -11.10
CA MET A 101 3.54 0.75 -10.55
C MET A 101 2.67 1.81 -11.25
N MET A 102 2.46 1.68 -12.56
CA MET A 102 1.53 2.53 -13.32
C MET A 102 0.07 2.27 -12.91
N GLU A 103 -0.34 1.01 -12.75
CA GLU A 103 -1.67 0.65 -12.25
C GLU A 103 -1.91 1.23 -10.85
N ALA A 104 -0.91 1.15 -9.97
CA ALA A 104 -0.98 1.77 -8.65
C ALA A 104 -1.15 3.30 -8.71
N ALA A 105 -0.42 3.98 -9.60
CA ALA A 105 -0.55 5.43 -9.78
C ALA A 105 -1.95 5.80 -10.28
N GLN A 106 -2.45 5.08 -11.29
CA GLN A 106 -3.80 5.28 -11.82
C GLN A 106 -4.88 5.06 -10.75
N ALA A 107 -4.75 4.02 -9.92
CA ALA A 107 -5.70 3.76 -8.86
C ALA A 107 -5.73 4.87 -7.79
N ILE A 108 -4.59 5.52 -7.51
CA ILE A 108 -4.56 6.69 -6.62
C ILE A 108 -5.33 7.84 -7.27
N GLU A 109 -5.09 8.12 -8.54
CA GLU A 109 -5.76 9.19 -9.27
C GLU A 109 -7.28 8.98 -9.33
N ASP A 110 -7.73 7.79 -9.71
CA ASP A 110 -9.15 7.43 -9.75
C ASP A 110 -9.79 7.54 -8.35
N GLY A 111 -9.08 7.09 -7.32
CA GLY A 111 -9.53 7.14 -5.93
C GLY A 111 -9.62 8.56 -5.38
N ILE A 112 -8.75 9.47 -5.82
CA ILE A 112 -8.83 10.91 -5.49
C ILE A 112 -9.95 11.58 -6.29
N SER A 113 -10.05 11.30 -7.60
CA SER A 113 -11.07 11.88 -8.49
C SER A 113 -12.49 11.49 -8.09
N SER A 114 -12.69 10.24 -7.65
CA SER A 114 -13.98 9.76 -7.12
C SER A 114 -14.29 10.27 -5.71
N GLY A 115 -13.28 10.83 -5.02
CA GLY A 115 -13.35 11.24 -3.62
C GLY A 115 -13.38 10.08 -2.62
N GLU A 116 -13.22 8.83 -3.07
CA GLU A 116 -13.17 7.67 -2.18
C GLU A 116 -11.99 7.73 -1.22
N LEU A 117 -10.79 8.06 -1.72
CA LEU A 117 -9.56 8.14 -0.91
C LEU A 117 -9.56 9.31 0.08
N ILE A 118 -10.32 10.37 -0.20
CA ILE A 118 -10.46 11.54 0.67
C ILE A 118 -11.30 11.21 1.91
N LYS A 119 -12.28 10.30 1.78
CA LYS A 119 -13.21 9.93 2.85
C LYS A 119 -12.62 8.95 3.86
N ILE A 120 -11.42 8.41 3.60
CA ILE A 120 -10.82 7.36 4.41
C ILE A 120 -10.08 8.01 5.57
N PRO A 121 -10.53 7.79 6.82
CA PRO A 121 -9.83 8.33 7.96
C PRO A 121 -8.45 7.68 8.05
N PRO A 122 -7.43 8.42 8.56
CA PRO A 122 -6.16 7.83 8.94
C PRO A 122 -6.41 6.62 9.85
N GLN A 123 -5.82 5.47 9.54
CA GLN A 123 -5.99 4.29 10.38
C GLN A 123 -5.07 4.40 11.61
N PRO A 124 -5.56 4.11 12.82
CA PRO A 124 -4.76 4.20 14.06
C PRO A 124 -3.56 3.25 14.07
N ASP A 125 -3.61 2.18 13.27
CA ASP A 125 -2.56 1.16 13.13
C ASP A 125 -1.49 1.54 12.09
N GLU A 126 -1.49 2.76 11.54
CA GLU A 126 -0.46 3.29 10.62
C GLU A 126 0.85 3.64 11.33
N VAL A 127 1.31 2.72 12.18
CA VAL A 127 2.61 2.81 12.84
C VAL A 127 3.54 1.86 12.12
N ASP A 128 4.58 2.43 11.50
CA ASP A 128 5.70 1.66 10.95
C ASP A 128 6.30 0.78 12.07
N PRO A 129 6.54 -0.54 11.84
CA PRO A 129 7.29 -1.39 12.76
C PRO A 129 8.60 -0.79 13.26
N ASP A 130 9.22 0.10 12.48
CA ASP A 130 10.53 0.68 12.78
C ASP A 130 10.46 2.09 13.39
N GLY A 131 9.27 2.66 13.62
CA GLY A 131 9.10 3.92 14.38
C GLY A 131 9.74 5.20 13.78
N TYR A 132 10.44 5.10 12.64
CA TYR A 132 11.18 6.21 12.03
C TYR A 132 10.49 6.86 10.81
N ALA A 133 9.39 6.30 10.29
CA ALA A 133 8.64 6.89 9.18
C ALA A 133 7.18 7.15 9.53
N ALA A 134 6.94 8.12 10.42
CA ALA A 134 5.60 8.69 10.55
C ALA A 134 5.19 9.30 9.20
N ARG A 135 4.10 8.76 8.60
CA ARG A 135 3.46 9.16 7.33
C ARG A 135 4.08 8.56 6.06
N GLU A 136 4.32 7.26 6.03
CA GLU A 136 4.46 6.56 4.74
C GLU A 136 3.09 6.58 4.03
N GLY A 137 2.90 7.56 3.13
CA GLY A 137 1.68 7.67 2.31
C GLY A 137 1.42 6.36 1.59
N ARG A 138 0.37 5.66 2.02
CA ARG A 138 -0.10 4.37 1.50
C ARG A 138 -1.62 4.38 1.35
N LEU A 139 -2.15 5.36 0.60
CA LEU A 139 -3.58 5.59 0.40
C LEU A 139 -4.31 4.33 -0.09
N LEU A 140 -3.69 3.58 -1.00
CA LEU A 140 -4.27 2.35 -1.52
C LEU A 140 -4.36 1.25 -0.45
N ALA A 141 -3.37 1.16 0.44
CA ALA A 141 -3.41 0.22 1.57
C ALA A 141 -4.49 0.62 2.58
N ARG A 142 -4.59 1.91 2.91
CA ARG A 142 -5.68 2.45 3.75
C ARG A 142 -7.04 2.12 3.18
N TRP A 143 -7.21 2.29 1.87
CA TRP A 143 -8.45 1.99 1.17
C TRP A 143 -8.81 0.51 1.19
N ALA A 144 -7.84 -0.35 0.94
CA ALA A 144 -8.05 -1.78 1.01
C ALA A 144 -8.43 -2.22 2.44
N ILE A 145 -7.70 -1.79 3.47
CA ILE A 145 -8.04 -2.08 4.88
C ILE A 145 -9.42 -1.55 5.25
N SER A 146 -9.77 -0.34 4.82
CA SER A 146 -11.11 0.22 5.07
C SER A 146 -12.22 -0.63 4.46
N ARG A 147 -12.03 -1.13 3.23
CA ARG A 147 -12.99 -2.01 2.55
C ARG A 147 -13.04 -3.40 3.17
N GLU A 148 -11.92 -3.95 3.64
CA GLU A 148 -11.85 -5.21 4.38
C GLU A 148 -12.64 -5.17 5.69
N ARG A 149 -12.60 -4.01 6.37
CA ARG A 149 -13.34 -3.77 7.61
C ARG A 149 -14.83 -3.46 7.40
N ASN A 150 -15.34 -3.51 6.17
CA ASN A 150 -16.75 -3.27 5.88
C ASN A 150 -17.64 -4.40 6.45
N PRO A 151 -18.54 -4.10 7.42
CA PRO A 151 -19.36 -5.13 8.07
C PRO A 151 -20.30 -5.87 7.11
N ALA A 152 -20.79 -5.19 6.06
CA ALA A 152 -21.67 -5.80 5.07
C ALA A 152 -20.91 -6.79 4.18
N LEU A 153 -19.69 -6.46 3.75
CA LEU A 153 -18.84 -7.40 3.00
C LEU A 153 -18.49 -8.63 3.84
N ARG A 154 -18.12 -8.43 5.11
CA ARG A 154 -17.87 -9.53 6.06
C ARG A 154 -19.09 -10.43 6.21
N LYS A 155 -20.27 -9.86 6.48
CA LYS A 155 -21.52 -10.61 6.62
C LYS A 155 -21.84 -11.43 5.35
N ARG A 156 -21.71 -10.82 4.17
CA ARG A 156 -21.93 -11.49 2.88
C ARG A 156 -20.96 -12.66 2.67
N LYS A 157 -19.68 -12.48 2.98
CA LYS A 157 -18.66 -13.52 2.81
C LYS A 157 -18.85 -14.72 3.74
N ILE A 158 -19.21 -14.46 5.01
CA ILE A 158 -19.53 -15.51 5.98
C ILE A 158 -20.75 -16.30 5.52
N ALA A 159 -21.84 -15.61 5.14
CA ALA A 159 -23.05 -16.26 4.65
C ALA A 159 -22.81 -17.11 3.39
N GLU A 160 -21.96 -16.64 2.46
CA GLU A 160 -21.55 -17.42 1.30
C GLU A 160 -20.75 -18.66 1.69
N THR A 161 -19.83 -18.54 2.64
CA THR A 161 -19.01 -19.67 3.10
C THR A 161 -19.91 -20.78 3.68
N TYR A 162 -20.92 -20.41 4.47
CA TYR A 162 -21.93 -21.36 4.96
C TYR A 162 -22.75 -21.98 3.84
N ARG A 163 -23.21 -21.18 2.86
CA ARG A 163 -23.98 -21.69 1.71
C ARG A 163 -23.19 -22.73 0.91
N LEU A 164 -21.87 -22.55 0.83
CA LEU A 164 -20.95 -23.49 0.16
C LEU A 164 -20.59 -24.72 1.03
N GLY A 165 -21.19 -24.87 2.22
CA GLY A 165 -20.90 -25.99 3.13
C GLY A 165 -19.50 -25.95 3.73
N ARG A 166 -18.84 -24.78 3.72
CA ARG A 166 -17.47 -24.60 4.22
C ARG A 166 -17.48 -24.07 5.65
N ARG A 167 -16.43 -24.40 6.40
CA ARG A 167 -16.20 -23.89 7.76
C ARG A 167 -15.62 -22.47 7.73
N ILE A 168 -15.91 -21.68 8.77
CA ILE A 168 -15.30 -20.37 9.00
C ILE A 168 -13.91 -20.56 9.63
N GLN A 169 -12.92 -20.81 8.78
CA GLN A 169 -11.52 -21.00 9.17
C GLN A 169 -10.59 -20.11 8.34
N CYS A 170 -9.41 -19.85 8.87
CA CYS A 170 -8.38 -19.11 8.15
C CYS A 170 -7.95 -19.86 6.88
N ASP A 171 -7.99 -19.17 5.74
CA ASP A 171 -7.53 -19.71 4.47
C ASP A 171 -6.01 -19.93 4.46
N VAL A 172 -5.23 -19.18 5.25
CA VAL A 172 -3.77 -19.37 5.35
C VAL A 172 -3.41 -20.55 6.25
N CYS A 173 -3.67 -20.42 7.56
CA CYS A 173 -3.17 -21.35 8.58
C CYS A 173 -4.22 -22.36 9.09
N ARG A 174 -5.44 -22.33 8.55
CA ARG A 174 -6.56 -23.23 8.94
C ARG A 174 -7.06 -23.07 10.38
N PHE A 175 -6.63 -22.04 11.10
CA PHE A 175 -7.14 -21.72 12.44
C PHE A 175 -8.66 -21.51 12.42
N HIS A 176 -9.38 -22.16 13.34
CA HIS A 176 -10.83 -22.10 13.49
C HIS A 176 -11.19 -21.58 14.88
N PHE A 177 -11.75 -20.36 14.95
CA PHE A 177 -11.97 -19.68 16.24
C PHE A 177 -13.00 -20.38 17.13
N LEU A 178 -14.06 -20.94 16.57
CA LEU A 178 -15.04 -21.71 17.34
C LEU A 178 -14.43 -22.96 17.98
N ASP A 179 -13.45 -23.60 17.33
CA ASP A 179 -12.80 -24.80 17.91
C ASP A 179 -11.86 -24.41 19.05
N ALA A 180 -11.13 -23.30 18.88
CA ALA A 180 -10.13 -22.84 19.84
C ALA A 180 -10.74 -22.09 21.05
N TYR A 181 -11.83 -21.35 20.84
CA TYR A 181 -12.39 -20.45 21.84
C TYR A 181 -13.85 -20.76 22.21
N GLY A 182 -14.47 -21.77 21.61
CA GLY A 182 -15.87 -22.10 21.85
C GLY A 182 -16.82 -21.01 21.33
N PRO A 183 -18.00 -20.83 21.96
CA PRO A 183 -19.07 -19.96 21.41
C PRO A 183 -18.66 -18.52 21.11
N ILE A 184 -17.71 -17.95 21.87
CA ILE A 184 -17.22 -16.58 21.62
C ILE A 184 -16.43 -16.46 20.31
N GLY A 185 -15.93 -17.57 19.78
CA GLY A 185 -15.24 -17.65 18.50
C GLY A 185 -16.18 -17.88 17.31
N GLN A 186 -17.49 -17.99 17.53
CA GLN A 186 -18.47 -18.18 16.46
C GLN A 186 -18.38 -17.03 15.46
N ASP A 187 -18.23 -17.37 14.18
CA ASP A 187 -18.07 -16.43 13.06
C ASP A 187 -16.89 -15.45 13.19
N TYR A 188 -16.07 -15.55 14.24
CA TYR A 188 -14.95 -14.63 14.44
C TYR A 188 -13.86 -14.92 13.40
N ILE A 189 -13.72 -14.00 12.45
CA ILE A 189 -12.77 -14.08 11.34
C ILE A 189 -12.69 -12.71 10.68
N GLU A 190 -11.54 -12.40 10.10
CA GLU A 190 -11.33 -11.20 9.31
C GLU A 190 -11.46 -11.53 7.82
N VAL A 191 -11.81 -10.51 7.05
CA VAL A 191 -11.88 -10.58 5.59
C VAL A 191 -10.68 -9.85 5.03
N HIS A 192 -10.04 -10.45 4.04
CA HIS A 192 -8.89 -9.89 3.34
C HIS A 192 -9.13 -9.93 1.83
N HIS A 193 -8.77 -8.89 1.09
CA HIS A 193 -8.78 -8.98 -0.37
C HIS A 193 -7.63 -9.88 -0.84
N ILE A 194 -7.88 -10.77 -1.80
CA ILE A 194 -6.83 -11.68 -2.29
C ILE A 194 -5.78 -10.91 -3.08
N GLN A 195 -6.22 -9.94 -3.88
CA GLN A 195 -5.36 -9.03 -4.63
C GLN A 195 -5.54 -7.60 -4.10
N PRO A 196 -4.48 -6.78 -4.15
CA PRO A 196 -4.60 -5.36 -3.83
C PRO A 196 -5.62 -4.70 -4.75
N LEU A 197 -6.46 -3.83 -4.17
CA LEU A 197 -7.50 -3.15 -4.94
C LEU A 197 -6.96 -2.26 -6.08
N HIS A 198 -5.72 -1.82 -5.98
CA HIS A 198 -5.08 -1.01 -7.02
C HIS A 198 -4.73 -1.79 -8.30
N ILE A 199 -4.47 -3.10 -8.18
CA ILE A 199 -4.23 -3.97 -9.34
C ILE A 199 -5.57 -4.33 -10.01
N SER A 200 -6.65 -4.42 -9.23
CA SER A 200 -7.98 -4.75 -9.76
C SER A 200 -8.76 -3.55 -10.30
N GLY A 201 -8.27 -2.32 -10.11
CA GLY A 201 -8.97 -1.07 -10.38
C GLY A 201 -10.20 -0.84 -9.46
N PRO A 202 -10.87 0.33 -9.58
CA PRO A 202 -12.15 0.59 -8.93
C PRO A 202 -13.22 -0.33 -9.54
N ARG A 203 -13.38 -1.53 -8.96
CA ARG A 203 -14.45 -2.47 -9.29
C ARG A 203 -15.27 -2.84 -8.06
N GLU A 204 -16.48 -3.31 -8.29
CA GLU A 204 -17.28 -3.90 -7.23
C GLU A 204 -16.55 -5.13 -6.68
N THR A 205 -16.30 -5.15 -5.36
CA THR A 205 -15.66 -6.29 -4.69
C THR A 205 -16.55 -7.52 -4.87
N ARG A 206 -16.09 -8.54 -5.59
CA ARG A 206 -16.76 -9.84 -5.64
C ARG A 206 -16.40 -10.62 -4.38
N LEU A 207 -17.29 -11.48 -3.88
CA LEU A 207 -16.97 -12.29 -2.71
C LEU A 207 -15.82 -13.27 -2.98
N ASN A 208 -15.60 -13.67 -4.23
CA ASN A 208 -14.45 -14.47 -4.65
C ASN A 208 -13.12 -13.69 -4.66
N ASP A 209 -13.16 -12.36 -4.58
CA ASP A 209 -11.96 -11.53 -4.39
C ASP A 209 -11.53 -11.49 -2.92
N LEU A 210 -12.27 -12.16 -2.02
CA LEU A 210 -12.08 -12.12 -0.58
C LEU A 210 -11.67 -13.48 -0.02
N ALA A 211 -10.70 -13.46 0.88
CA ALA A 211 -10.29 -14.59 1.71
C ALA A 211 -10.71 -14.38 3.17
N LEU A 212 -10.93 -15.48 3.86
CA LEU A 212 -11.11 -15.50 5.30
C LEU A 212 -9.75 -15.69 5.97
N VAL A 213 -9.36 -14.79 6.88
CA VAL A 213 -8.07 -14.87 7.56
C VAL A 213 -8.22 -14.64 9.07
N CYS A 214 -7.36 -15.27 9.87
CA CYS A 214 -7.30 -14.95 11.30
C CYS A 214 -6.53 -13.65 11.52
N ALA A 215 -6.74 -13.01 12.68
CA ALA A 215 -6.09 -11.75 13.07
C ALA A 215 -4.56 -11.76 12.84
N ASN A 216 -3.90 -12.86 13.18
CA ASN A 216 -2.45 -12.97 13.00
C ASN A 216 -2.06 -13.04 11.52
N CYS A 217 -2.76 -13.83 10.71
CA CYS A 217 -2.47 -13.93 9.28
C CYS A 217 -2.82 -12.64 8.53
N HIS A 218 -3.90 -11.97 8.90
CA HIS A 218 -4.27 -10.67 8.33
C HIS A 218 -3.18 -9.63 8.57
N ARG A 219 -2.73 -9.48 9.82
CA ARG A 219 -1.60 -8.60 10.17
C ARG A 219 -0.35 -8.98 9.38
N MET A 220 -0.09 -10.28 9.20
CA MET A 220 1.05 -10.71 8.39
C MET A 220 0.87 -10.39 6.91
N CYS A 221 -0.33 -10.47 6.32
CA CYS A 221 -0.58 -10.05 4.94
C CYS A 221 -0.31 -8.56 4.71
N HIS A 222 -0.61 -7.72 5.70
CA HIS A 222 -0.39 -6.26 5.64
C HIS A 222 0.99 -5.79 6.11
N ARG A 223 1.80 -6.69 6.68
CA ARG A 223 3.13 -6.33 7.17
C ARG A 223 4.07 -5.97 6.01
N SER A 224 4.61 -4.76 6.03
CA SER A 224 5.54 -4.23 5.03
C SER A 224 6.76 -5.13 4.83
N HIS A 225 7.11 -5.40 3.58
CA HIS A 225 8.46 -5.84 3.20
C HIS A 225 8.82 -5.16 1.87
N LEU A 226 9.96 -4.46 1.83
CA LEU A 226 10.53 -3.84 0.61
C LEU A 226 9.55 -2.97 -0.20
N GLY A 227 8.85 -2.03 0.45
CA GLY A 227 7.94 -1.10 -0.22
C GLY A 227 6.60 -1.70 -0.67
N SER A 228 6.34 -2.99 -0.37
CA SER A 228 5.03 -3.61 -0.55
C SER A 228 4.36 -3.80 0.82
N SER A 229 3.23 -3.13 1.03
CA SER A 229 2.40 -3.24 2.24
C SER A 229 1.35 -4.34 2.16
N TRP A 230 1.49 -5.27 1.22
CA TRP A 230 0.45 -6.22 0.87
C TRP A 230 1.02 -7.54 0.38
N ARG A 231 0.50 -8.66 0.90
CA ARG A 231 0.79 -10.02 0.46
C ARG A 231 -0.50 -10.82 0.36
N THR A 232 -0.61 -11.64 -0.68
CA THR A 232 -1.76 -12.52 -0.85
C THR A 232 -1.75 -13.64 0.21
N PRO A 233 -2.92 -14.17 0.62
CA PRO A 233 -3.00 -15.32 1.52
C PRO A 233 -2.21 -16.53 1.03
N ASP A 234 -2.20 -16.76 -0.28
CA ASP A 234 -1.51 -17.88 -0.89
C ASP A 234 0.01 -17.69 -0.86
N ALA A 235 0.51 -16.47 -1.07
CA ALA A 235 1.92 -16.14 -0.89
C ALA A 235 2.35 -16.33 0.57
N LEU A 236 1.57 -15.83 1.54
CA LEU A 236 1.86 -16.02 2.95
C LEU A 236 1.87 -17.51 3.33
N ARG A 237 0.93 -18.31 2.80
CA ARG A 237 0.90 -19.76 3.04
C ARG A 237 2.17 -20.44 2.53
N ARG A 238 2.67 -20.07 1.35
CA ARG A 238 3.93 -20.60 0.78
C ARG A 238 5.13 -20.22 1.65
N MET A 239 5.24 -18.95 2.05
CA MET A 239 6.31 -18.49 2.95
C MET A 239 6.34 -19.27 4.28
N MET A 240 5.17 -19.56 4.86
CA MET A 240 5.06 -20.36 6.09
C MET A 240 5.47 -21.82 5.90
N ALA A 241 5.30 -22.37 4.69
CA ALA A 241 5.71 -23.73 4.36
C ALA A 241 7.22 -23.83 4.09
N ASP A 242 7.80 -22.80 3.44
CA ASP A 242 9.21 -22.74 3.07
C ASP A 242 10.12 -22.34 4.22
N THR A 243 9.56 -21.73 5.28
CA THR A 243 10.32 -21.44 6.50
C THR A 243 10.54 -22.75 7.27
N PRO A 244 11.81 -23.20 7.45
CA PRO A 244 12.08 -24.36 8.29
C PRO A 244 11.50 -24.08 9.67
N ARG A 245 10.66 -24.98 10.20
CA ARG A 245 10.28 -24.95 11.62
C ARG A 245 11.53 -25.26 12.44
N GLY A 246 12.38 -24.27 12.63
CA GLY A 246 13.57 -24.35 13.44
C GLY A 246 13.16 -24.60 14.88
N ARG A 247 13.73 -25.65 15.47
CA ARG A 247 13.87 -25.78 16.92
C ARG A 247 14.28 -24.42 17.46
N LEU A 248 13.53 -23.90 18.42
CA LEU A 248 14.15 -23.05 19.42
C LEU A 248 15.22 -23.93 20.06
N ASP A 249 16.48 -23.74 19.69
CA ASP A 249 17.59 -24.38 20.39
C ASP A 249 17.44 -24.01 21.87
N SER A 250 17.17 -25.03 22.66
CA SER A 250 17.06 -25.01 24.11
C SER A 250 18.46 -24.83 24.73
N THR A 251 19.12 -23.73 24.40
CA THR A 251 20.36 -23.30 25.06
C THR A 251 20.11 -21.99 25.79
N ILE A 252 19.09 -21.99 26.66
CA ILE A 252 19.18 -21.22 27.90
C ILE A 252 19.80 -22.19 28.90
N SER A 253 21.13 -22.24 28.88
CA SER A 253 21.88 -22.76 30.02
C SER A 253 21.57 -21.87 31.23
N ARG A 254 21.44 -22.57 32.35
CA ARG A 254 21.08 -22.11 33.69
C ARG A 254 21.78 -20.86 34.17
#